data_AF-A0A838AB77-F1
#
_entry.id   AF-A0A838AB77-F1
#
_cell.length_a   1.000
_cell.length_b   1.000
_cell.length_c   1.000
_cell.angle_alpha   90.00
_cell.angle_beta   90.00
_cell.angle_gamma   90.00
#
_symmetry.space_group_name_H-M   'P 1'
#
loop_
_entity.id
_entity.type
_entity.pdbx_description
1 polymer ?
#
loop_
_entity_poly.entity_id
_entity_poly.type
_entity_poly.pdbx_seq_one_letter_code
_entity_poly.pdbx_strand_id
1 'polypeptide(L)' 'MNTLILTAMAAILVALGTWGIRHAPRLAPAALPGQERRHRARVLRRGGIACLVAATLLLAAGAHALLTAA' A
#
# COMPACT_ATOMS: atom_id res chain seq x y z
N MET A 1 -19.96 14.10 4.58
CA MET A 1 -18.76 14.39 5.41
C MET A 1 -17.64 13.34 5.32
N ASN A 2 -17.61 12.40 4.38
CA ASN A 2 -16.66 11.25 4.48
C ASN A 2 -15.69 11.04 3.30
N THR A 3 -15.79 11.80 2.20
CA THR A 3 -14.93 11.61 1.02
C THR A 3 -13.50 12.08 1.24
N LEU A 4 -13.29 13.21 1.94
CA LEU A 4 -11.96 13.73 2.28
C LEU A 4 -11.12 12.74 3.08
N ILE A 5 -11.74 12.05 4.07
CA ILE A 5 -11.08 11.04 4.90
C ILE A 5 -10.69 9.83 4.05
N LEU A 6 -11.58 9.36 3.17
CA LEU A 6 -11.32 8.24 2.26
C LEU A 6 -10.16 8.56 1.31
N THR A 7 -10.13 9.76 0.72
CA THR A 7 -9.04 10.21 -0.15
C THR A 7 -7.72 10.38 0.60
N ALA A 8 -7.75 10.90 1.83
CA ALA A 8 -6.56 11.05 2.66
C ALA A 8 -5.97 9.68 3.07
N MET A 9 -6.81 8.74 3.51
CA MET A 9 -6.38 7.36 3.80
C MET A 9 -5.82 6.67 2.57
N ALA A 10 -6.48 6.81 1.41
CA ALA A 10 -5.98 6.24 0.17
C ALA A 10 -4.61 6.81 -0.22
N ALA A 11 -4.40 8.13 -0.09
CA ALA A 11 -3.12 8.76 -0.37
C ALA A 11 -2.01 8.23 0.57
N ILE A 12 -2.30 8.08 1.86
CA ILE A 12 -1.36 7.51 2.84
C ILE A 12 -1.03 6.06 2.49
N LEU A 13 -2.02 5.23 2.15
CA LEU A 13 -1.83 3.83 1.77
C LEU A 13 -1.02 3.68 0.47
N VAL A 14 -1.21 4.56 -0.52
CA VAL A 14 -0.41 4.59 -1.74
C VAL A 14 1.03 4.99 -1.43
N ALA A 15 1.24 6.03 -0.63
CA ALA A 15 2.57 6.47 -0.23
C ALA A 15 3.30 5.36 0.54
N LEU A 16 2.63 4.71 1.50
CA LEU A 16 3.19 3.63 2.30
C LEU A 16 3.47 2.38 1.45
N GLY A 17 2.55 2.00 0.56
CA GLY A 17 2.70 0.85 -0.33
C GLY A 17 3.85 1.03 -1.32
N THR A 18 3.94 2.20 -1.98
CA THR A 18 5.04 2.51 -2.91
C THR A 18 6.38 2.63 -2.19
N TRP A 19 6.43 3.26 -1.02
CA TRP A 19 7.63 3.36 -0.21
C TRP A 19 8.11 1.99 0.26
N GLY A 20 7.20 1.14 0.78
CA GLY A 20 7.49 -0.20 1.24
C GLY A 20 7.98 -1.14 0.13
N ILE A 21 7.41 -1.04 -1.08
CA ILE A 21 7.89 -1.80 -2.25
C ILE A 21 9.30 -1.36 -2.67
N ARG A 22 9.56 -0.05 -2.71
CA ARG A 22 10.85 0.53 -3.11
C ARG A 22 11.96 0.22 -2.09
N HIS A 23 11.64 0.26 -0.81
CA HIS A 23 12.62 0.03 0.27
C HIS A 23 12.68 -1.42 0.73
N ALA A 24 11.81 -2.32 0.23
CA ALA A 24 11.81 -3.74 0.57
C ALA A 24 13.19 -4.42 0.57
N PRO A 25 14.08 -4.21 -0.43
CA PRO A 25 15.42 -4.81 -0.42
C PRO A 25 16.37 -4.17 0.61
N ARG A 26 16.10 -2.93 1.07
CA ARG A 26 16.89 -2.23 2.11
C ARG A 26 16.41 -2.56 3.52
N LEU A 27 15.12 -2.85 3.72
CA LEU A 27 14.58 -3.24 5.03
C LEU A 27 14.91 -4.70 5.41
N ALA A 28 15.25 -5.55 4.45
CA ALA A 28 15.68 -6.91 4.76
C ALA A 28 17.06 -6.87 5.46
N PRO A 29 17.22 -7.44 6.68
CA PRO A 29 18.48 -7.35 7.42
C PRO A 29 19.65 -7.94 6.63
N ALA A 30 20.82 -7.26 6.63
CA ALA A 30 22.01 -7.65 5.87
C ALA A 30 22.61 -8.99 6.31
N ALA A 31 22.34 -9.39 7.55
CA ALA A 31 22.84 -10.63 8.15
C ALA A 31 22.15 -11.91 7.63
N LEU A 32 21.09 -11.81 6.81
CA LEU A 32 20.35 -12.99 6.33
C LEU A 32 20.98 -13.60 5.07
N PRO A 33 21.00 -14.94 4.94
CA PRO A 33 21.41 -15.62 3.72
C PRO A 33 20.65 -15.10 2.50
N GLY A 34 21.31 -14.97 1.34
CA GLY A 34 20.76 -14.30 0.17
C GLY A 34 19.40 -14.84 -0.33
N GLN A 35 19.12 -16.13 -0.11
CA GLN A 35 17.84 -16.77 -0.40
C GLN A 35 16.70 -16.29 0.51
N GLU A 36 16.93 -16.28 1.82
CA GLU A 36 15.97 -15.84 2.83
C GLU A 36 15.70 -14.33 2.75
N ARG A 37 16.74 -13.56 2.41
CA ARG A 37 16.66 -12.12 2.18
C ARG A 37 15.76 -11.79 0.99
N ARG A 38 15.87 -12.55 -0.12
CA ARG A 38 14.97 -12.45 -1.28
C ARG A 38 13.54 -12.86 -0.93
N HIS A 39 13.36 -13.90 -0.11
CA HIS A 39 12.04 -14.33 0.33
C HIS A 39 11.33 -13.22 1.12
N ARG A 40 11.98 -12.66 2.15
CA ARG A 40 11.41 -11.56 2.96
C ARG A 40 11.16 -10.30 2.14
N ALA A 41 12.04 -9.95 1.21
CA ALA A 41 11.81 -8.84 0.29
C ALA A 41 10.56 -9.06 -0.59
N ARG A 42 10.29 -10.28 -1.03
CA ARG A 42 9.06 -10.62 -1.78
C ARG A 42 7.81 -10.51 -0.90
N VAL A 43 7.85 -10.98 0.34
CA VAL A 43 6.75 -10.85 1.30
C VAL A 43 6.46 -9.37 1.58
N LEU A 44 7.50 -8.57 1.78
CA LEU A 44 7.36 -7.12 2.02
C LEU A 44 6.80 -6.38 0.80
N ARG A 45 7.19 -6.78 -0.42
CA ARG A 45 6.56 -6.30 -1.66
C ARG A 45 5.08 -6.67 -1.74
N ARG A 46 4.70 -7.89 -1.36
CA ARG A 46 3.29 -8.32 -1.31
C ARG A 46 2.48 -7.50 -0.32
N GLY A 47 3.05 -7.16 0.84
CA GLY A 47 2.42 -6.25 1.81
C GLY A 47 2.16 -4.86 1.22
N GLY A 48 3.13 -4.31 0.47
CA GLY A 48 2.94 -3.04 -0.23
C GLY A 48 1.88 -3.11 -1.34
N ILE A 49 1.78 -4.24 -2.06
CA ILE A 49 0.72 -4.46 -3.05
C ILE A 49 -0.66 -4.52 -2.36
N ALA A 50 -0.78 -5.18 -1.21
CA ALA A 50 -2.02 -5.20 -0.44
C ALA A 50 -2.46 -3.80 0.00
N CYS A 51 -1.52 -2.93 0.42
CA CYS A 51 -1.81 -1.52 0.70
C CYS A 51 -2.31 -0.77 -0.54
N LEU A 52 -1.72 -1.00 -1.72
CA LEU A 52 -2.18 -0.39 -2.97
C LEU A 52 -3.60 -0.86 -3.35
N VAL A 53 -3.89 -2.15 -3.20
CA VAL A 53 -5.24 -2.71 -3.43
C VAL A 53 -6.26 -2.07 -2.49
N ALA A 54 -5.93 -1.96 -1.20
CA ALA A 54 -6.79 -1.29 -0.23
C ALA A 54 -7.04 0.19 -0.60
N ALA A 55 -6.00 0.92 -1.03
CA ALA A 55 -6.13 2.29 -1.48
C ALA A 55 -7.07 2.43 -2.69
N THR A 56 -6.96 1.53 -3.69
CA THR A 56 -7.88 1.53 -4.83
C THR A 56 -9.33 1.28 -4.43
N LEU A 57 -9.58 0.39 -3.46
CA LEU A 57 -10.93 0.13 -2.94
C LEU A 57 -11.49 1.36 -2.21
N LEU A 58 -10.66 2.04 -1.41
CA LEU A 58 -11.04 3.28 -0.72
C LEU A 58 -11.38 4.40 -1.70
N LEU A 59 -10.61 4.55 -2.79
CA LEU A 59 -10.91 5.51 -3.85
C LEU A 59 -12.20 5.17 -4.59
N ALA A 60 -12.42 3.89 -4.92
CA ALA A 60 -13.64 3.43 -5.57
C ALA A 60 -14.88 3.67 -4.69
N ALA A 61 -14.79 3.38 -3.38
CA ALA A 61 -15.85 3.66 -2.42
C ALA A 61 -16.11 5.17 -2.28
N GLY A 62 -15.06 6.00 -2.26
CA GLY A 62 -15.19 7.46 -2.25
C GLY A 62 -15.86 8.00 -3.51
N ALA A 63 -15.48 7.50 -4.69
CA ALA A 63 -16.07 7.88 -5.97
C ALA A 63 -17.54 7.44 -6.07
N HIS A 64 -17.86 6.21 -5.64
CA HIS A 64 -19.24 5.74 -5.59
C HIS A 64 -20.09 6.59 -4.64
N ALA A 65 -19.57 6.92 -3.46
CA ALA A 65 -20.27 7.79 -2.51
C ALA A 65 -20.51 9.20 -3.10
N LEU A 66 -19.55 9.73 -3.87
CA LEU A 66 -19.69 11.01 -4.56
C LEU A 66 -20.78 10.95 -5.65
N LEU A 67 -20.80 9.89 -6.45
CA LEU A 67 -21.78 9.70 -7.52
C LEU A 67 -23.20 9.50 -7.00
N THR A 68 -23.38 8.87 -5.85
CA THR A 68 -24.71 8.69 -5.23
C THR A 68 -25.19 9.90 -4.45
N ALA A 69 -24.29 10.81 -4.11
CA ALA A 69 -24.60 12.04 -3.38
C ALA A 69 -24.77 13.26 -4.29
N ALA A 70 -24.44 13.13 -5.58
CA ALA A 70 -24.66 14.11 -6.63
C ALA A 70 -26.02 13.87 -7.32
#